data_AF-A0A9E2BGK6-F1
#
_entry.id   AF-A0A9E2BGK6-F1
#
_cell.length_a   1.000
_cell.length_b   1.000
_cell.length_c   1.000
_cell.angle_alpha   90.00
_cell.angle_beta   90.00
_cell.angle_gamma   90.00
#
_symmetry.space_group_name_H-M   'P 1'
#
loop_
_entity.id
_entity.type
_entity.pdbx_description
1 polymer ?
#
loop_
_entity_poly.entity_id
_entity_poly.type
_entity_poly.pdbx_seq_one_letter_code
_entity_poly.pdbx_strand_id
1 'polypeptide(L)'
;MSRIGIILTLSFSLLLAGCLPVTEQVMVPEIEGLSLSEARQKLSLVSLSMEITESIELGGTSESRILSQNPRGRLLARKGSVVYVVVGLGTSVVPIPNLLGLPYIEAKKTLRKSGLVVRDLLFEEDEKTASGIILRQSPPPKTVAYRGDGITLTISLGKWVEVPLLIGMTVMEAEKILQIYDLKLGIVTPDALHKDKAALIVEQFPPEGQKIPAKSMVHFKVKRSN
;
A
#
# COMPACT_ATOMS: atom_id res chain seq x y z
N MET A 1 52.06 90.36 40.35
CA MET A 1 51.21 90.29 39.15
C MET A 1 50.62 88.89 39.04
N SER A 2 49.29 88.82 38.83
CA SER A 2 48.45 87.72 38.33
C SER A 2 48.19 86.44 39.16
N ARG A 3 46.95 85.95 39.01
CA ARG A 3 46.19 84.95 39.80
C ARG A 3 46.19 83.52 39.16
N ILE A 4 45.47 82.59 39.82
CA ILE A 4 44.77 81.36 39.32
C ILE A 4 45.64 80.07 39.32
N GLY A 5 45.23 78.85 39.71
CA GLY A 5 43.97 78.22 40.13
C GLY A 5 44.16 76.67 40.17
N ILE A 6 43.34 75.96 40.97
CA ILE A 6 43.35 74.49 41.22
C ILE A 6 42.80 73.69 40.00
N ILE A 7 43.22 72.43 39.77
CA ILE A 7 42.35 71.28 39.34
C ILE A 7 43.06 69.93 39.51
N LEU A 8 42.33 69.01 40.15
CA LEU A 8 42.55 67.60 40.43
C LEU A 8 42.08 66.74 39.25
N THR A 9 42.82 65.71 38.78
CA THR A 9 42.20 64.56 38.10
C THR A 9 42.91 63.23 38.37
N LEU A 10 42.15 62.30 38.94
CA LEU A 10 42.31 60.85 38.92
C LEU A 10 42.43 60.37 37.45
N SER A 11 43.39 59.51 37.14
CA SER A 11 43.22 58.53 36.05
C SER A 11 43.32 57.13 36.63
N PHE A 12 42.13 56.65 37.01
CA PHE A 12 41.81 55.26 37.27
C PHE A 12 42.08 54.49 35.98
N SER A 13 43.19 53.75 35.92
CA SER A 13 43.42 52.77 34.86
C SER A 13 42.36 51.69 35.00
N LEU A 14 41.29 51.85 34.24
CA LEU A 14 40.17 50.93 34.13
C LEU A 14 40.70 49.58 33.68
N LEU A 15 40.93 48.69 34.65
CA LEU A 15 41.06 47.26 34.39
C LEU A 15 39.69 46.83 33.84
N LEU A 16 39.56 46.76 32.52
CA LEU A 16 38.49 46.02 31.87
C LEU A 16 38.70 44.54 32.21
N ALA A 17 38.34 44.16 33.43
CA ALA A 17 37.96 42.80 33.74
C ALA A 17 36.77 42.51 32.83
N GLY A 18 37.06 41.89 31.68
CA GLY A 18 36.05 41.32 30.82
C GLY A 18 35.23 40.36 31.66
N CYS A 19 34.05 40.81 32.10
CA CYS A 19 33.03 39.97 32.68
C CYS A 19 32.61 39.01 31.56
N LEU A 20 33.27 37.87 31.46
CA LEU A 20 32.78 36.77 30.65
C LEU A 20 31.39 36.46 31.20
N PRO A 21 30.32 36.56 30.39
CA PRO A 21 28.99 36.24 30.87
C PRO A 21 29.02 34.79 31.34
N VAL A 22 28.81 34.56 32.63
CA VAL A 22 28.68 33.21 33.19
C VAL A 22 27.40 32.63 32.59
N THR A 23 27.55 31.85 31.53
CA THR A 23 26.41 31.15 30.93
C THR A 23 26.04 29.99 31.82
N GLU A 24 24.88 30.05 32.47
CA GLU A 24 24.36 28.93 33.25
C GLU A 24 24.24 27.70 32.34
N GLN A 25 24.89 26.60 32.73
CA GLN A 25 24.88 25.35 31.98
C GLN A 25 24.00 24.32 32.67
N VAL A 26 23.29 23.52 31.88
CA VAL A 26 22.46 22.41 32.34
C VAL A 26 22.86 21.13 31.61
N MET A 27 22.69 19.99 32.27
CA MET A 27 22.90 18.70 31.64
C MET A 27 21.76 18.40 30.65
N VAL A 28 22.12 18.05 29.42
CA VAL A 28 21.19 17.65 28.37
C VAL A 28 20.66 16.26 28.69
N PRO A 29 19.34 16.07 28.87
CA PRO A 29 18.75 14.76 29.09
C PRO A 29 18.87 13.86 27.85
N GLU A 30 18.89 12.55 28.07
CA GLU A 30 18.70 11.56 27.00
C GLU A 30 17.22 11.47 26.63
N ILE A 31 16.91 11.81 25.39
CA ILE A 31 15.55 11.83 24.82
C ILE A 31 15.41 10.94 23.57
N GLU A 32 16.49 10.35 23.08
CA GLU A 32 16.44 9.35 22.01
C GLU A 32 15.56 8.16 22.42
N GLY A 33 14.73 7.70 21.49
CA GLY A 33 13.74 6.63 21.70
C GLY A 33 12.45 7.08 22.39
N LEU A 34 12.39 8.27 23.01
CA LEU A 34 11.18 8.78 23.65
C LEU A 34 10.15 9.30 22.64
N SER A 35 8.89 9.39 23.07
CA SER A 35 7.86 10.14 22.35
C SER A 35 8.14 11.64 22.36
N LEU A 36 7.57 12.37 21.40
CA LEU A 36 7.72 13.84 21.31
C LEU A 36 7.22 14.57 22.57
N SER A 37 6.15 14.07 23.19
CA SER A 37 5.59 14.62 24.42
C SER A 37 6.52 14.41 25.62
N GLU A 38 7.02 13.20 25.81
CA GLU A 38 7.92 12.86 26.92
C GLU A 38 9.25 13.61 26.79
N ALA A 39 9.80 13.67 25.58
CA ALA A 39 11.03 14.41 25.32
C ALA A 39 10.87 15.91 25.61
N ARG A 40 9.77 16.51 25.16
CA ARG A 40 9.46 17.92 25.43
C ARG A 40 9.32 18.18 26.94
N GLN A 41 8.66 17.28 27.66
CA GLN A 41 8.54 17.38 29.12
C GLN A 41 9.92 17.30 29.79
N LYS A 42 10.73 16.30 29.42
CA LYS A 42 12.08 16.08 30.00
C LYS A 42 13.02 17.27 29.76
N LEU A 43 12.98 17.88 28.59
CA LEU A 43 13.76 19.08 28.26
C LEU A 43 13.25 20.31 29.01
N SER A 44 11.94 20.48 29.15
CA SER A 44 11.35 21.63 29.85
C SER A 44 11.76 21.70 31.33
N LEU A 45 11.93 20.55 32.00
CA LEU A 45 12.37 20.46 33.39
C LEU A 45 13.76 21.06 33.62
N VAL A 46 14.62 21.02 32.61
CA VAL A 46 15.97 21.61 32.65
C VAL A 46 16.05 22.93 31.88
N SER A 47 14.90 23.54 31.57
CA SER A 47 14.82 24.78 30.80
C SER A 47 15.51 24.71 29.42
N LEU A 48 15.49 23.54 28.78
CA LEU A 48 15.90 23.37 27.38
C LEU A 48 14.64 23.30 26.50
N SER A 49 14.77 23.75 25.25
CA SER A 49 13.71 23.66 24.25
C SER A 49 14.06 22.63 23.18
N MET A 50 13.07 22.21 22.40
CA MET A 50 13.23 21.21 21.35
C MET A 50 12.81 21.78 19.99
N GLU A 51 13.64 21.57 18.97
CA GLU A 51 13.35 21.92 17.59
C GLU A 51 13.58 20.71 16.68
N ILE A 52 12.63 20.44 15.79
CA ILE A 52 12.70 19.32 14.85
C ILE A 52 13.42 19.80 13.60
N THR A 53 14.54 19.16 13.29
CA THR A 53 15.35 19.48 12.10
C THR A 53 15.01 18.60 10.91
N GLU A 54 14.62 17.36 11.17
CA GLU A 54 14.29 16.38 10.14
C GLU A 54 13.24 15.40 10.67
N SER A 55 12.42 14.90 9.75
CA SER A 55 11.42 13.86 10.03
C SER A 55 11.51 12.74 9.00
N ILE A 56 11.55 11.50 9.46
CA ILE A 56 11.70 10.29 8.65
C ILE A 56 10.52 9.37 8.91
N GLU A 57 9.85 8.86 7.87
CA GLU A 57 8.79 7.86 8.07
C GLU A 57 9.37 6.51 8.50
N LEU A 58 8.84 5.97 9.60
CA LEU A 58 9.14 4.65 10.12
C LEU A 58 8.08 3.66 9.65
N GLY A 59 8.46 2.77 8.74
CA GLY A 59 7.64 1.62 8.37
C GLY A 59 7.45 0.66 9.56
N GLY A 60 6.29 0.05 9.68
CA GLY A 60 6.05 -1.02 10.65
C GLY A 60 5.78 -0.58 12.09
N THR A 61 5.59 0.73 12.34
CA THR A 61 5.17 1.26 13.64
C THR A 61 4.24 2.45 13.47
N SER A 62 3.22 2.60 14.32
CA SER A 62 2.36 3.78 14.37
C SER A 62 2.88 4.87 15.31
N GLU A 63 3.92 4.57 16.09
CA GLU A 63 4.44 5.47 17.12
C GLU A 63 5.58 6.31 16.59
N SER A 64 5.48 7.62 16.81
CA SER A 64 6.56 8.54 16.50
C SER A 64 7.54 8.63 17.67
N ARG A 65 8.84 8.66 17.38
CA ARG A 65 9.91 8.69 18.39
C ARG A 65 11.07 9.56 17.95
N ILE A 66 11.90 9.99 18.89
CA ILE A 66 13.16 10.67 18.57
C ILE A 66 14.19 9.64 18.11
N LEU A 67 14.78 9.86 16.93
CA LEU A 67 15.83 9.01 16.37
C LEU A 67 17.22 9.50 16.76
N SER A 68 17.41 10.80 16.84
CA SER A 68 18.67 11.39 17.29
C SER A 68 18.46 12.76 17.90
N GLN A 69 19.37 13.14 18.79
CA GLN A 69 19.42 14.48 19.38
C GLN A 69 20.79 15.13 19.22
N ASN A 70 20.79 16.47 19.19
CA ASN A 70 22.00 17.29 19.24
C ASN A 70 21.74 18.56 20.06
N PRO A 71 22.47 18.84 21.16
CA PRO A 71 23.60 18.06 21.70
C PRO A 71 23.21 16.66 22.21
N ARG A 72 24.19 15.75 22.22
CA ARG A 72 24.02 14.39 22.78
C ARG A 72 23.67 14.45 24.26
N GLY A 73 22.93 13.44 24.72
CA GLY A 73 22.58 13.30 26.13
C GLY A 73 23.81 13.25 27.04
N ARG A 74 23.62 13.66 28.30
CA ARG A 74 24.63 13.78 29.36
C ARG A 74 25.70 14.86 29.13
N LEU A 75 25.70 15.54 27.98
CA LEU A 75 26.55 16.72 27.74
C LEU A 75 25.97 17.95 28.44
N LEU A 76 26.79 19.00 28.55
CA LEU A 76 26.36 20.30 29.06
C LEU A 76 25.94 21.21 27.91
N ALA A 77 24.83 21.92 28.08
CA ALA A 77 24.37 22.96 27.16
C ALA A 77 23.98 24.22 27.93
N ARG A 78 23.95 25.36 27.24
CA ARG A 78 23.48 26.61 27.84
C ARG A 78 22.01 26.46 28.23
N LYS A 79 21.64 26.88 29.43
CA LYS A 79 20.23 26.95 29.84
C LYS A 79 19.45 27.83 28.86
N GLY A 80 18.23 27.43 28.53
CA GLY A 80 17.40 28.07 27.50
C GLY A 80 17.78 27.73 26.06
N SER A 81 18.85 26.96 25.83
CA SER A 81 19.23 26.56 24.47
C SER A 81 18.28 25.52 23.86
N VAL A 82 18.40 25.36 22.54
CA VAL A 82 17.63 24.44 21.73
C VAL A 82 18.38 23.12 21.59
N VAL A 83 17.67 22.01 21.79
CA VAL A 83 18.09 20.67 21.39
C VAL A 83 17.42 20.35 20.05
N TYR A 84 18.25 20.18 19.03
CA TYR A 84 17.83 19.79 17.69
C TYR A 84 17.60 18.28 17.64
N VAL A 85 16.49 17.86 17.05
CA VAL A 85 16.13 16.44 16.97
C VAL A 85 15.79 16.01 15.55
N VAL A 86 16.05 14.74 15.27
CA VAL A 86 15.50 14.01 14.12
C VAL A 86 14.41 13.09 14.64
N VAL A 87 13.25 13.14 14.00
CA VAL A 87 12.05 12.43 14.46
C VAL A 87 11.71 11.32 13.48
N GLY A 88 11.49 10.12 13.99
CA GLY A 88 10.89 9.02 13.26
C GLY A 88 9.38 9.11 13.40
N LEU A 89 8.66 9.35 12.32
CA LEU A 89 7.20 9.40 12.27
C LEU A 89 6.65 7.99 12.09
N GLY A 90 5.76 7.55 12.97
CA GLY A 90 5.04 6.29 12.74
C GLY A 90 4.19 6.36 11.47
N THR A 91 4.12 5.26 10.73
CA THR A 91 3.22 5.15 9.58
C THR A 91 1.77 5.05 10.09
N SER A 92 0.88 5.83 9.49
CA SER A 92 -0.54 5.73 9.80
C SER A 92 -1.06 4.33 9.44
N VAL A 93 -1.81 3.73 10.38
CA VAL A 93 -2.53 2.49 10.12
C VAL A 93 -3.85 2.78 9.42
N VAL A 94 -4.27 1.87 8.55
CA VAL A 94 -5.53 1.91 7.82
C VAL A 94 -6.26 0.58 7.98
N PRO A 95 -7.60 0.58 8.08
CA PRO A 95 -8.35 -0.66 8.10
C PRO A 95 -8.28 -1.35 6.73
N ILE A 96 -8.07 -2.66 6.74
CA ILE A 96 -8.09 -3.47 5.53
C ILE A 96 -9.55 -3.62 5.07
N PRO A 97 -9.88 -3.17 3.85
CA PRO A 97 -11.24 -3.26 3.33
C PRO A 97 -11.66 -4.71 3.09
N ASN A 98 -12.97 -4.96 3.05
CA ASN A 98 -13.51 -6.23 2.56
C ASN A 98 -13.58 -6.22 1.04
N LEU A 99 -12.85 -7.14 0.42
CA LEU A 99 -12.71 -7.29 -1.02
C LEU A 99 -13.35 -8.58 -1.54
N LEU A 100 -13.83 -9.45 -0.64
CA LEU A 100 -14.46 -10.72 -1.00
C LEU A 100 -15.70 -10.46 -1.86
N GLY A 101 -15.84 -11.23 -2.94
CA GLY A 101 -16.95 -11.11 -3.89
C GLY A 101 -16.85 -9.93 -4.86
N LEU A 102 -15.85 -9.04 -4.71
CA LEU A 102 -15.64 -7.96 -5.66
C LEU A 102 -14.89 -8.45 -6.92
N PRO A 103 -15.15 -7.85 -8.09
CA PRO A 103 -14.27 -7.96 -9.24
C PRO A 103 -12.88 -7.40 -8.92
N TYR A 104 -11.83 -8.02 -9.45
CA TYR A 104 -10.44 -7.58 -9.23
C TYR A 104 -10.21 -6.08 -9.50
N ILE A 105 -10.83 -5.53 -10.56
CA ILE A 105 -10.71 -4.12 -10.94
C ILE A 105 -11.24 -3.20 -9.83
N GLU A 106 -12.39 -3.53 -9.26
CA GLU A 106 -12.99 -2.76 -8.17
C GLU A 106 -12.18 -2.89 -6.89
N ALA A 107 -11.72 -4.09 -6.58
CA ALA A 107 -10.90 -4.33 -5.40
C ALA A 107 -9.58 -3.58 -5.43
N LYS A 108 -8.90 -3.54 -6.59
CA LYS A 108 -7.68 -2.75 -6.80
C LYS A 108 -7.94 -1.26 -6.57
N LYS A 109 -9.09 -0.75 -7.01
CA LYS A 109 -9.50 0.65 -6.77
C LYS A 109 -9.75 0.91 -5.28
N THR A 110 -10.40 -0.03 -4.59
CA THR A 110 -10.66 0.05 -3.14
C THR A 110 -9.36 0.04 -2.34
N LEU A 111 -8.42 -0.85 -2.65
CA LEU A 111 -7.10 -0.89 -2.02
C LEU A 111 -6.34 0.43 -2.19
N ARG A 112 -6.29 0.96 -3.42
CA ARG A 112 -5.62 2.23 -3.71
C ARG A 112 -6.21 3.39 -2.90
N LYS A 113 -7.54 3.44 -2.74
CA LYS A 113 -8.22 4.46 -1.93
C LYS A 113 -7.86 4.37 -0.45
N SER A 114 -7.65 3.17 0.07
CA SER A 114 -7.21 2.93 1.45
C SER A 114 -5.70 3.13 1.65
N GLY A 115 -4.93 3.43 0.59
CA GLY A 115 -3.47 3.53 0.68
C GLY A 115 -2.78 2.17 0.85
N LEU A 116 -3.43 1.08 0.45
CA LEU A 116 -2.89 -0.28 0.42
C LEU A 116 -2.58 -0.69 -1.02
N VAL A 117 -1.71 -1.68 -1.20
CA VAL A 117 -1.32 -2.19 -2.52
C VAL A 117 -1.69 -3.66 -2.68
N VAL A 118 -1.69 -4.13 -3.94
CA VAL A 118 -1.76 -5.58 -4.21
C VAL A 118 -0.36 -6.12 -4.10
N ARG A 119 -0.17 -7.16 -3.27
CA ARG A 119 1.11 -7.85 -3.11
C ARG A 119 1.25 -8.98 -4.12
N ASP A 120 0.34 -9.95 -4.01
CA ASP A 120 0.34 -11.16 -4.83
C ASP A 120 -1.07 -11.44 -5.36
N LEU A 121 -1.13 -12.07 -6.52
CA LEU A 121 -2.37 -12.61 -7.11
C LEU A 121 -2.25 -14.12 -7.22
N LEU A 122 -3.20 -14.81 -6.61
CA LEU A 122 -3.38 -16.25 -6.71
C LEU A 122 -4.65 -16.53 -7.50
N PHE A 123 -4.69 -17.66 -8.19
CA PHE A 123 -5.81 -18.06 -9.02
C PHE A 123 -6.25 -19.46 -8.60
N GLU A 124 -7.56 -19.66 -8.46
CA GLU A 124 -8.15 -20.91 -8.01
C GLU A 124 -9.38 -21.22 -8.84
N GLU A 125 -9.57 -22.50 -9.18
CA GLU A 125 -10.80 -22.96 -9.82
C GLU A 125 -11.93 -22.95 -8.79
N ASP A 126 -13.03 -22.29 -9.12
CA ASP A 126 -14.23 -22.32 -8.30
C ASP A 126 -15.46 -22.34 -9.18
N GLU A 127 -16.24 -23.42 -9.08
CA GLU A 127 -17.43 -23.61 -9.91
C GLU A 127 -18.57 -22.67 -9.52
N LYS A 128 -18.56 -22.16 -8.28
CA LYS A 128 -19.66 -21.36 -7.71
C LYS A 128 -19.51 -19.88 -8.03
N THR A 129 -18.28 -19.40 -8.17
CA THR A 129 -17.99 -17.97 -8.35
C THR A 129 -17.47 -17.72 -9.76
N ALA A 130 -18.02 -16.71 -10.43
CA ALA A 130 -17.57 -16.33 -11.76
C ALA A 130 -16.07 -15.97 -11.81
N SER A 131 -15.47 -16.17 -12.98
CA SER A 131 -14.08 -15.80 -13.23
C SER A 131 -13.83 -14.32 -12.99
N GLY A 132 -12.70 -13.98 -12.35
CA GLY A 132 -12.28 -12.60 -12.07
C GLY A 132 -12.80 -12.02 -10.75
N ILE A 133 -13.56 -12.79 -9.97
CA ILE A 133 -14.07 -12.40 -8.66
C ILE A 133 -13.12 -12.86 -7.55
N ILE A 134 -12.95 -12.05 -6.51
CA ILE A 134 -12.10 -12.38 -5.36
C ILE A 134 -12.78 -13.39 -4.45
N LEU A 135 -12.13 -14.54 -4.27
CA LEU A 135 -12.53 -15.62 -3.38
C LEU A 135 -11.99 -15.42 -1.97
N ARG A 136 -10.75 -14.94 -1.87
CA ARG A 136 -10.03 -14.82 -0.59
C ARG A 136 -9.11 -13.59 -0.62
N GLN A 137 -8.85 -13.04 0.55
CA GLN A 137 -7.85 -12.01 0.77
C GLN A 137 -6.99 -12.34 1.98
N SER A 138 -5.73 -11.90 1.98
CA SER A 138 -4.84 -11.96 3.13
C SER A 138 -3.97 -10.70 3.20
N PRO A 139 -3.94 -9.99 4.34
CA PRO A 139 -4.62 -10.29 5.61
C PRO A 139 -6.17 -10.14 5.56
N PRO A 140 -6.90 -10.69 6.56
CA PRO A 140 -8.36 -10.70 6.55
C PRO A 140 -8.97 -9.30 6.70
N PRO A 141 -10.21 -9.09 6.24
CA PRO A 141 -10.85 -7.79 6.26
C PRO A 141 -11.08 -7.29 7.70
N LYS A 142 -11.20 -5.96 7.86
CA LYS A 142 -11.41 -5.27 9.14
C LYS A 142 -10.25 -5.37 10.14
N THR A 143 -9.14 -6.03 9.77
CA THR A 143 -7.87 -5.88 10.49
C THR A 143 -7.18 -4.57 10.09
N VAL A 144 -6.05 -4.25 10.73
CA VAL A 144 -5.27 -3.03 10.44
C VAL A 144 -3.97 -3.39 9.74
N ALA A 145 -3.54 -2.52 8.83
CA ALA A 145 -2.25 -2.59 8.14
C ALA A 145 -1.65 -1.17 8.05
N TYR A 146 -0.35 -1.08 7.86
CA TYR A 146 0.30 0.19 7.58
C TYR A 146 -0.03 0.64 6.16
N ARG A 147 -0.11 1.95 5.92
CA ARG A 147 -0.15 2.44 4.54
C ARG A 147 1.05 1.92 3.76
N GLY A 148 0.81 1.52 2.51
CA GLY A 148 1.79 0.88 1.65
C GLY A 148 1.86 -0.64 1.82
N ASP A 149 1.24 -1.21 2.85
CA ASP A 149 1.20 -2.66 3.02
C ASP A 149 0.44 -3.34 1.88
N GLY A 150 0.90 -4.55 1.56
CA GLY A 150 0.42 -5.32 0.44
C GLY A 150 -0.57 -6.41 0.84
N ILE A 151 -1.69 -6.48 0.12
CA ILE A 151 -2.75 -7.49 0.29
C ILE A 151 -2.63 -8.53 -0.83
N THR A 152 -2.59 -9.81 -0.45
CA THR A 152 -2.66 -10.94 -1.38
C THR A 152 -4.13 -11.26 -1.66
N LEU A 153 -4.47 -11.45 -2.95
CA LEU A 153 -5.83 -11.75 -3.39
C LEU A 153 -5.84 -13.09 -4.11
N THR A 154 -6.79 -13.95 -3.76
CA THR A 154 -7.11 -15.16 -4.53
C THR A 154 -8.33 -14.88 -5.38
N ILE A 155 -8.20 -15.06 -6.69
CA ILE A 155 -9.20 -14.75 -7.70
C ILE A 155 -9.72 -16.06 -8.31
N SER A 156 -11.05 -16.15 -8.47
CA SER A 156 -11.69 -17.27 -9.13
C SER A 156 -11.32 -17.29 -10.61
N LEU A 157 -10.96 -18.47 -11.13
CA LEU A 157 -10.90 -18.77 -12.55
C LEU A 157 -12.27 -19.13 -13.13
N GLY A 158 -13.27 -19.34 -12.28
CA GLY A 158 -14.59 -19.84 -12.63
C GLY A 158 -14.62 -21.36 -12.78
N LYS A 159 -15.78 -21.86 -13.20
CA LYS A 159 -15.98 -23.26 -13.55
C LYS A 159 -15.16 -23.61 -14.78
N TRP A 160 -14.46 -24.74 -14.76
CA TRP A 160 -13.86 -25.33 -15.95
C TRP A 160 -14.75 -26.47 -16.45
N VAL A 161 -14.83 -26.60 -17.77
CA VAL A 161 -15.70 -27.55 -18.45
C VAL A 161 -14.89 -28.27 -19.51
N GLU A 162 -15.06 -29.59 -19.57
CA GLU A 162 -14.49 -30.40 -20.66
C GLU A 162 -15.33 -30.23 -21.92
N VAL A 163 -14.67 -29.97 -23.04
CA VAL A 163 -15.34 -29.82 -24.33
C VAL A 163 -15.96 -31.16 -24.74
N PRO A 164 -17.28 -31.23 -24.97
CA PRO A 164 -17.93 -32.46 -25.40
C PRO A 164 -17.57 -32.79 -26.85
N LEU A 165 -17.73 -34.06 -27.23
CA LEU A 165 -17.67 -34.50 -28.62
C LEU A 165 -18.95 -34.10 -29.34
N LEU A 166 -18.81 -33.22 -30.34
CA LEU A 166 -19.90 -32.68 -31.16
C LEU A 166 -19.73 -33.01 -32.65
N ILE A 167 -18.60 -33.62 -33.03
CA ILE A 167 -18.35 -34.08 -34.40
C ILE A 167 -19.42 -35.12 -34.79
N GLY A 168 -20.01 -34.94 -35.98
CA GLY A 168 -21.07 -35.79 -36.50
C GLY A 168 -22.49 -35.38 -36.07
N MET A 169 -22.64 -34.46 -35.13
CA MET A 169 -23.94 -33.91 -34.71
C MET A 169 -24.38 -32.77 -35.61
N THR A 170 -25.68 -32.44 -35.57
CA THR A 170 -26.21 -31.23 -36.20
C THR A 170 -25.88 -29.98 -35.37
N VAL A 171 -25.82 -28.81 -36.01
CA VAL A 171 -25.63 -27.52 -35.30
C VAL A 171 -26.70 -27.31 -34.23
N MET A 172 -27.96 -27.71 -34.49
CA MET A 172 -29.05 -27.62 -33.51
C MET A 172 -28.80 -28.45 -32.25
N GLU A 173 -28.35 -29.70 -32.41
CA GLU A 173 -28.06 -30.60 -31.28
C GLU A 173 -26.85 -30.10 -30.50
N ALA A 174 -25.81 -29.68 -31.21
CA ALA A 174 -24.61 -29.11 -30.62
C ALA A 174 -24.93 -27.87 -29.79
N GLU A 175 -25.78 -26.96 -30.25
CA GLU A 175 -26.19 -25.78 -29.48
C GLU A 175 -26.86 -26.14 -28.14
N LYS A 176 -27.72 -27.16 -28.14
CA LYS A 176 -28.37 -27.65 -26.91
C LYS A 176 -27.35 -28.24 -25.94
N ILE A 177 -26.41 -29.02 -26.45
CA ILE A 177 -25.34 -29.61 -25.64
C ILE A 177 -24.43 -28.51 -25.09
N LEU A 178 -24.02 -27.55 -25.91
CA LEU A 178 -23.21 -26.41 -25.45
C LEU A 178 -23.91 -25.65 -24.31
N GLN A 179 -25.22 -25.40 -24.40
CA GLN A 179 -25.99 -24.79 -23.31
C GLN A 179 -25.95 -25.61 -22.01
N ILE A 180 -26.09 -26.93 -22.08
CA ILE A 180 -26.02 -27.83 -20.91
C ILE A 180 -24.64 -27.74 -20.24
N TYR A 181 -23.58 -27.64 -21.03
CA TYR A 181 -22.20 -27.54 -20.57
C TYR A 181 -21.80 -26.08 -20.21
N ASP A 182 -22.73 -25.12 -20.23
CA ASP A 182 -22.48 -23.68 -20.06
C ASP A 182 -21.41 -23.15 -21.02
N LEU A 183 -21.31 -23.70 -22.23
CA LEU A 183 -20.44 -23.25 -23.32
C LEU A 183 -21.24 -22.45 -24.35
N LYS A 184 -20.55 -21.63 -25.13
CA LYS A 184 -21.17 -20.78 -26.15
C LYS A 184 -20.83 -21.26 -27.55
N LEU A 185 -21.78 -21.10 -28.47
CA LEU A 185 -21.50 -21.28 -29.89
C LEU A 185 -20.55 -20.17 -30.36
N GLY A 186 -19.46 -20.57 -30.99
CA GLY A 186 -18.50 -19.69 -31.64
C GLY A 186 -18.80 -19.51 -33.13
N ILE A 187 -17.72 -19.38 -33.90
CA ILE A 187 -17.78 -19.22 -35.35
C ILE A 187 -18.14 -20.55 -36.00
N VAL A 188 -19.07 -20.54 -36.96
CA VAL A 188 -19.43 -21.69 -37.78
C VAL A 188 -18.94 -21.46 -39.21
N THR A 189 -18.10 -22.35 -39.72
CA THR A 189 -17.48 -22.24 -41.06
C THR A 189 -17.99 -23.35 -41.98
N PRO A 190 -18.47 -23.05 -43.20
CA PRO A 190 -18.62 -21.71 -43.78
C PRO A 190 -19.80 -20.94 -43.15
N ASP A 191 -19.68 -19.61 -43.06
CA ASP A 191 -20.67 -18.72 -42.45
C ASP A 191 -22.08 -18.86 -43.07
N ALA A 192 -22.14 -19.17 -44.37
CA ALA A 192 -23.40 -19.46 -45.07
C ALA A 192 -24.22 -20.60 -44.45
N LEU A 193 -23.58 -21.52 -43.72
CA LEU A 193 -24.21 -22.65 -43.04
C LEU A 193 -24.45 -22.39 -41.54
N HIS A 194 -24.09 -21.23 -41.00
CA HIS A 194 -24.36 -20.88 -39.60
C HIS A 194 -25.86 -20.88 -39.28
N LYS A 195 -26.70 -20.49 -40.25
CA LYS A 195 -28.17 -20.52 -40.12
C LYS A 195 -28.78 -21.88 -40.44
N ASP A 196 -28.02 -22.78 -41.05
CA ASP A 196 -28.47 -24.12 -41.39
C ASP A 196 -28.31 -25.03 -40.17
N LYS A 197 -29.38 -25.08 -39.36
CA LYS A 197 -29.42 -25.86 -38.12
C LYS A 197 -29.28 -27.37 -38.33
N ALA A 198 -29.45 -27.86 -39.57
CA ALA A 198 -29.28 -29.25 -39.95
C ALA A 198 -27.87 -29.57 -40.49
N ALA A 199 -26.98 -28.57 -40.61
CA ALA A 199 -25.60 -28.80 -41.04
C ALA A 199 -24.86 -29.70 -40.04
N LEU A 200 -24.06 -30.63 -40.55
CA LEU A 200 -23.30 -31.59 -39.76
C LEU A 200 -21.92 -31.03 -39.42
N ILE A 201 -21.52 -31.14 -38.17
CA ILE A 201 -20.20 -30.74 -37.69
C ILE A 201 -19.17 -31.76 -38.15
N VAL A 202 -18.14 -31.29 -38.87
CA VAL A 202 -17.01 -32.12 -39.32
C VAL A 202 -15.75 -31.87 -38.50
N GLU A 203 -15.58 -30.67 -37.98
CA GLU A 203 -14.47 -30.31 -37.10
C GLU A 203 -14.98 -29.37 -36.01
N GLN A 204 -14.39 -29.47 -34.82
CA GLN A 204 -14.66 -28.56 -33.71
C GLN A 204 -13.34 -28.01 -33.16
N PHE A 205 -13.41 -26.79 -32.63
CA PHE A 205 -12.31 -26.17 -31.91
C PHE A 205 -12.85 -25.38 -30.71
N PRO A 206 -12.39 -25.64 -29.48
CA PRO A 206 -11.35 -26.60 -29.10
C PRO A 206 -11.75 -28.08 -29.31
N PRO A 207 -10.79 -29.02 -29.41
CA PRO A 207 -11.06 -30.46 -29.53
C PRO A 207 -11.76 -31.03 -28.29
N GLU A 208 -12.36 -32.21 -28.45
CA GLU A 208 -12.99 -32.95 -27.35
C GLU A 208 -12.02 -33.21 -26.18
N GLY A 209 -12.56 -33.28 -24.97
CA GLY A 209 -11.79 -33.56 -23.75
C GLY A 209 -10.89 -32.42 -23.27
N GLN A 210 -10.70 -31.37 -24.07
CA GLN A 210 -9.96 -30.19 -23.61
C GLN A 210 -10.75 -29.46 -22.53
N LYS A 211 -10.09 -29.14 -21.41
CA LYS A 211 -10.67 -28.31 -20.35
C LYS A 211 -10.57 -26.83 -20.72
N ILE A 212 -11.70 -26.15 -20.73
CA ILE A 212 -11.79 -24.71 -20.97
C ILE A 212 -12.67 -24.02 -19.92
N PRO A 213 -12.47 -22.72 -19.65
CA PRO A 213 -13.37 -21.99 -18.77
C PRO A 213 -14.82 -22.06 -19.27
N ALA A 214 -15.78 -22.16 -18.36
CA ALA A 214 -17.19 -22.04 -18.69
C ALA A 214 -17.45 -20.73 -19.43
N LYS A 215 -18.48 -20.75 -20.30
CA LYS A 215 -18.90 -19.67 -21.20
C LYS A 215 -17.92 -19.35 -22.32
N SER A 216 -16.85 -20.15 -22.46
CA SER A 216 -15.96 -20.11 -23.62
C SER A 216 -16.72 -20.53 -24.89
N MET A 217 -16.20 -20.08 -26.03
CA MET A 217 -16.80 -20.36 -27.34
C MET A 217 -16.21 -21.64 -27.94
N VAL A 218 -17.06 -22.44 -28.57
CA VAL A 218 -16.66 -23.59 -29.39
C VAL A 218 -17.02 -23.30 -30.85
N HIS A 219 -16.01 -23.31 -31.69
CA HIS A 219 -16.07 -23.05 -33.12
C HIS A 219 -16.27 -24.36 -33.88
N PHE A 220 -17.01 -24.30 -34.98
CA PHE A 220 -17.30 -25.47 -35.80
C PHE A 220 -16.93 -25.24 -37.26
N LYS A 221 -16.47 -26.31 -37.90
CA LYS A 221 -16.54 -26.46 -39.35
C LYS A 221 -17.66 -27.43 -39.66
N VAL A 222 -18.53 -27.05 -40.58
CA VAL A 222 -19.75 -27.79 -40.90
C VAL A 222 -19.85 -28.08 -42.39
N LYS A 223 -20.58 -29.13 -42.73
CA LYS A 223 -20.99 -29.46 -44.10
C LYS A 223 -22.51 -29.56 -44.17
N ARG A 224 -23.08 -29.34 -45.35
CA ARG A 224 -24.51 -29.61 -45.56
C ARG A 224 -24.79 -31.09 -45.26
N SER A 225 -25.92 -31.35 -44.62
CA SER A 225 -26.47 -32.70 -44.59
C SER A 225 -26.83 -33.08 -46.03
N ASN A 226 -26.39 -34.27 -46.46
CA ASN A 226 -26.84 -34.86 -47.70
C ASN A 226 -28.31 -35.25 -47.61
#